data_AF-A0A6P5Y826-F1
#
_entry.id   AF-A0A6P5Y826-F1
#
_cell.length_a   1.000
_cell.length_b   1.000
_cell.length_c   1.000
_cell.angle_alpha   90.00
_cell.angle_beta   90.00
_cell.angle_gamma   90.00
#
_symmetry.space_group_name_H-M   'P 1'
#
loop_
_entity.id
_entity.type
_entity.pdbx_description
1 polymer ?
#
loop_
_entity_poly.entity_id
_entity_poly.type
_entity_poly.pdbx_seq_one_letter_code
_entity_poly.pdbx_strand_id
1 'polypeptide(L)'
;MKPGDPVILGNRSAAYMRISQFLKHRPSTASEYRPLNGLDMTTLAELALKDAERLMSLQNNAVRSYILKVNALILLERYEMARDIILSGLQLDPFSDILRASLQSLERMPSSLMRTRGHEGPERTDDFDCTLCLKLLYEPITTPCGHSFCRSCLFQTMDRSNKCPLCRTVLFISPRTCAISVTLNNIIQKNFPEEYAERKSEHDSLINFGNDLIPLFVMDVVIPCQRFPLHIFEPRYRLMVRRIMEGNRRMGMVIRDPATDSIADFACEVEITECEPLPDGRFVLEIESCRRFRIRRTWDQDGYRMAEVEWVQDIPPRDARDRENLQQLTNNAAAYARSWLSSAKEATRDRRRLEALCKVEVMLPNTQDPERFSFWLATLTNRRPPERLELLRIRDTSERIRRGLIYLRTEAQGCRVQ
;
A
#
# COMPACT_ATOMS: atom_id res chain seq x y z
N MET A 1 -14.88 17.70 -34.89
CA MET A 1 -13.78 18.49 -34.27
C MET A 1 -12.46 17.79 -34.56
N LYS A 2 -11.44 18.52 -35.04
CA LYS A 2 -10.14 17.91 -35.40
C LYS A 2 -9.31 17.65 -34.12
N PRO A 3 -8.68 16.47 -33.95
CA PRO A 3 -7.93 16.08 -32.74
C PRO A 3 -6.62 16.84 -32.46
N GLY A 4 -6.46 18.03 -33.04
CA GLY A 4 -5.30 18.92 -32.86
C GLY A 4 -5.70 20.39 -32.77
N ASP A 5 -6.97 20.69 -32.49
CA ASP A 5 -7.42 22.06 -32.25
C ASP A 5 -6.75 22.62 -30.98
N PRO A 6 -6.05 23.77 -31.05
CA PRO A 6 -5.39 24.39 -29.91
C PRO A 6 -6.31 24.63 -28.70
N VAL A 7 -7.59 24.97 -28.94
CA VAL A 7 -8.57 25.18 -27.88
C VAL A 7 -8.89 23.88 -27.16
N ILE A 8 -9.04 22.78 -27.92
CA ILE A 8 -9.31 21.45 -27.36
C ILE A 8 -8.10 20.95 -26.56
N LEU A 9 -6.88 21.09 -27.11
CA LEU A 9 -5.65 20.70 -26.41
C LEU A 9 -5.47 21.48 -25.11
N GLY A 10 -5.66 22.80 -25.14
CA GLY A 10 -5.55 23.64 -23.94
C GLY A 10 -6.59 23.30 -22.88
N ASN A 11 -7.85 23.06 -23.27
CA ASN A 11 -8.92 22.71 -22.34
C ASN A 11 -8.74 21.31 -21.76
N ARG A 12 -8.29 20.35 -22.57
CA ARG A 12 -8.04 18.97 -22.13
C ARG A 12 -6.83 18.88 -21.21
N SER A 13 -5.72 19.56 -21.53
CA SER A 13 -4.55 19.70 -20.65
C SER A 13 -4.94 20.28 -19.28
N ALA A 14 -5.70 21.39 -19.27
CA ALA A 14 -6.17 22.01 -18.03
C ALA A 14 -7.11 21.09 -17.23
N ALA A 15 -7.98 20.32 -17.89
CA ALA A 15 -8.85 19.36 -17.22
C ALA A 15 -8.06 18.24 -16.54
N TYR A 16 -7.08 17.65 -17.24
CA TYR A 16 -6.21 16.63 -16.65
C TYR A 16 -5.42 17.15 -15.45
N MET A 17 -4.91 18.38 -15.51
CA MET A 17 -4.23 18.99 -14.36
C MET A 17 -5.13 19.20 -13.16
N ARG A 18 -6.38 19.67 -13.36
CA ARG A 18 -7.34 19.83 -12.25
C ARG A 18 -7.65 18.50 -11.57
N ILE A 19 -7.84 17.43 -12.35
CA ILE A 19 -8.08 16.09 -11.78
C ILE A 19 -6.83 15.61 -11.04
N SER A 20 -5.64 15.78 -11.62
CA SER A 20 -4.36 15.44 -10.97
C SER A 20 -4.16 16.19 -9.66
N GLN A 21 -4.39 17.51 -9.62
CA GLN A 21 -4.34 18.32 -8.39
C GLN A 21 -5.34 17.85 -7.34
N PHE A 22 -6.57 17.55 -7.75
CA PHE A 22 -7.61 17.01 -6.87
C PHE A 22 -7.16 15.68 -6.24
N LEU A 23 -6.58 14.78 -7.04
CA LEU A 23 -6.05 13.50 -6.54
C LEU A 23 -4.84 13.69 -5.61
N LYS A 24 -3.97 14.69 -5.88
CA LYS A 24 -2.79 15.00 -5.05
C LYS A 24 -3.15 15.46 -3.64
N HIS A 25 -4.25 16.20 -3.49
CA HIS A 25 -4.68 16.78 -2.21
C HIS A 25 -5.82 15.98 -1.57
N ARG A 26 -6.17 14.82 -2.12
CA ARG A 26 -7.24 13.98 -1.58
C ARG A 26 -6.75 13.31 -0.28
N PRO A 27 -7.45 13.48 0.86
CA PRO A 27 -7.05 12.85 2.12
C PRO A 27 -7.17 11.33 2.05
N SER A 28 -6.33 10.61 2.81
CA SER A 28 -6.30 9.14 2.86
C SER A 28 -7.66 8.54 3.24
N THR A 29 -8.39 9.20 4.15
CA THR A 29 -9.76 8.86 4.56
C THR A 29 -10.78 8.91 3.42
N ALA A 30 -10.59 9.78 2.42
CA ALA A 30 -11.51 9.86 1.29
C ALA A 30 -11.34 8.67 0.33
N SER A 31 -10.14 8.10 0.20
CA SER A 31 -9.90 6.88 -0.59
C SER A 31 -10.51 5.64 0.04
N GLU A 32 -10.69 5.63 1.37
CA GLU A 32 -11.38 4.57 2.12
C GLU A 32 -12.91 4.56 1.86
N TYR A 33 -13.49 5.68 1.42
CA TYR A 33 -14.92 5.80 1.11
C TYR A 33 -15.28 5.42 -0.33
N ARG A 34 -14.39 5.72 -1.28
CA ARG A 34 -14.65 5.52 -2.72
C ARG A 34 -13.35 5.14 -3.41
N PRO A 35 -13.20 3.87 -3.84
CA PRO A 35 -12.03 3.44 -4.60
C PRO A 35 -11.90 4.31 -5.85
N LEU A 36 -10.67 4.71 -6.15
CA LEU A 36 -10.38 5.47 -7.36
C LEU A 36 -10.49 4.55 -8.57
N ASN A 37 -11.57 4.68 -9.32
CA ASN A 37 -11.69 4.09 -10.64
C ASN A 37 -11.25 5.14 -11.66
N GLY A 38 -10.15 4.91 -12.38
CA GLY A 38 -9.65 5.83 -13.40
C GLY A 38 -8.13 5.85 -13.53
N LEU A 39 -7.63 6.80 -14.32
CA LEU A 39 -6.20 7.04 -14.48
C LEU A 39 -5.61 7.64 -13.20
N ASP A 40 -4.41 7.22 -12.83
CA ASP A 40 -3.72 7.76 -11.68
C ASP A 40 -3.26 9.23 -11.91
N MET A 41 -2.93 9.91 -10.81
CA MET A 41 -2.50 11.31 -10.80
C MET A 41 -1.35 11.59 -11.78
N THR A 42 -0.39 10.68 -11.88
CA THR A 42 0.81 10.83 -12.72
C THR A 42 0.43 10.69 -14.17
N THR A 43 -0.35 9.66 -14.52
CA THR A 43 -0.83 9.48 -15.88
C THR A 43 -1.64 10.69 -16.35
N LEU A 44 -2.49 11.26 -15.49
CA LEU A 44 -3.20 12.49 -15.78
C LEU A 44 -2.25 13.67 -16.01
N ALA A 45 -1.22 13.84 -15.17
CA ALA A 45 -0.24 14.91 -15.36
C ALA A 45 0.64 14.71 -16.61
N GLU A 46 0.98 13.47 -16.98
CA GLU A 46 1.68 13.17 -18.23
C GLU A 46 0.82 13.43 -19.46
N LEU A 47 -0.48 13.09 -19.43
CA LEU A 47 -1.43 13.46 -20.47
C LEU A 47 -1.59 14.97 -20.59
N ALA A 48 -1.63 15.68 -19.46
CA ALA A 48 -1.65 17.14 -19.44
C ALA A 48 -0.41 17.75 -20.10
N LEU A 49 0.77 17.21 -19.77
CA LEU A 49 2.05 17.66 -20.33
C LEU A 49 2.09 17.43 -21.84
N LYS A 50 1.69 16.25 -22.31
CA LYS A 50 1.66 15.90 -23.74
C LYS A 50 0.78 16.86 -24.55
N ASP A 51 -0.38 17.21 -24.02
CA ASP A 51 -1.27 18.18 -24.66
C ASP A 51 -0.71 19.61 -24.60
N ALA A 52 -0.05 19.99 -23.49
CA ALA A 52 0.60 21.29 -23.36
C ALA A 52 1.79 21.44 -24.31
N GLU A 53 2.60 20.41 -24.49
CA GLU A 53 3.72 20.38 -25.44
C GLU A 53 3.23 20.48 -26.88
N ARG A 54 2.15 19.75 -27.22
CA ARG A 54 1.53 19.84 -28.54
C ARG A 54 0.87 21.19 -28.78
N LEU A 55 0.32 21.82 -27.74
CA LEU A 55 -0.19 23.17 -27.83
C LEU A 55 0.93 24.19 -28.04
N MET A 56 2.05 24.06 -27.32
CA MET A 56 3.23 24.92 -27.48
C MET A 56 3.84 24.81 -28.88
N SER A 57 3.86 23.62 -29.50
CA SER A 57 4.35 23.47 -30.86
C SER A 57 3.45 24.12 -31.92
N LEU A 58 2.15 24.24 -31.64
CA LEU A 58 1.17 24.90 -32.51
C LEU A 58 1.06 26.42 -32.23
N GLN A 59 1.31 26.83 -30.99
CA GLN A 59 1.15 28.21 -30.49
C GLN A 59 2.32 28.56 -29.55
N ASN A 60 3.51 28.70 -30.14
CA ASN A 60 4.75 29.03 -29.42
C ASN A 60 4.80 30.50 -28.96
N ASN A 61 3.94 31.37 -29.46
CA ASN A 61 3.87 32.78 -29.05
C ASN A 61 2.82 33.04 -27.96
N ALA A 62 2.09 32.02 -27.51
CA ALA A 62 1.01 32.17 -26.55
C ALA A 62 1.48 31.81 -25.13
N VAL A 63 1.53 32.78 -24.22
CA VAL A 63 1.93 32.57 -22.80
C VAL A 63 1.15 31.44 -22.12
N ARG A 64 -0.12 31.26 -22.51
CA ARG A 64 -0.98 30.19 -21.99
C ARG A 64 -0.38 28.79 -22.21
N SER A 65 0.30 28.54 -23.32
CA SER A 65 0.89 27.21 -23.60
C SER A 65 2.08 26.93 -22.67
N TYR A 66 2.88 27.95 -22.35
CA TYR A 66 3.94 27.90 -21.35
C TYR A 66 3.38 27.63 -19.95
N ILE A 67 2.34 28.38 -19.53
CA ILE A 67 1.70 28.18 -18.21
C ILE A 67 1.20 26.74 -18.05
N LEU A 68 0.53 26.19 -19.06
CA LEU A 68 0.02 24.82 -19.00
C LEU A 68 1.16 23.80 -18.89
N LYS A 69 2.25 23.99 -19.63
CA LYS A 69 3.43 23.12 -19.56
C LYS A 69 4.11 23.19 -18.20
N VAL A 70 4.29 24.39 -17.65
CA VAL A 70 4.87 24.63 -16.32
C VAL A 70 4.05 23.93 -15.24
N ASN A 71 2.73 24.12 -15.23
CA ASN A 71 1.86 23.50 -14.25
C ASN A 71 1.87 21.97 -14.32
N ALA A 72 1.91 21.41 -15.54
CA ALA A 72 2.05 19.97 -15.72
C ALA A 72 3.41 19.43 -15.24
N LEU A 73 4.51 20.17 -15.48
CA LEU A 73 5.83 19.83 -14.98
C LEU A 73 5.92 19.90 -13.46
N ILE A 74 5.33 20.92 -12.83
CA ILE A 74 5.25 21.04 -11.36
C ILE A 74 4.47 19.86 -10.75
N LEU A 75 3.35 19.46 -11.38
CA LEU A 75 2.58 18.29 -10.94
C LEU A 75 3.36 16.98 -11.03
N LEU A 76 4.24 16.87 -12.02
CA LEU A 76 5.16 15.76 -12.20
C LEU A 76 6.45 15.91 -11.38
N GLU A 77 6.56 16.95 -10.54
CA GLU A 77 7.70 17.25 -9.68
C GLU A 77 9.00 17.47 -10.47
N ARG A 78 8.88 18.00 -11.69
CA ARG A 78 9.96 18.28 -12.63
C ARG A 78 10.33 19.76 -12.60
N TYR A 79 10.79 20.22 -11.44
CA TYR A 79 10.95 21.64 -11.10
C TYR A 79 11.99 22.37 -11.94
N GLU A 80 13.13 21.74 -12.25
CA GLU A 80 14.16 22.36 -13.10
C GLU A 80 13.64 22.66 -14.51
N MET A 81 12.96 21.68 -15.11
CA MET A 81 12.35 21.88 -16.42
C MET A 81 11.19 22.89 -16.36
N ALA A 82 10.47 22.95 -15.25
CA ALA A 82 9.45 23.99 -15.05
C ALA A 82 10.11 25.37 -15.02
N ARG A 83 11.24 25.52 -14.32
CA ARG A 83 12.01 26.77 -14.23
C ARG A 83 12.50 27.22 -15.60
N ASP A 84 13.10 26.33 -16.40
CA ASP A 84 13.56 26.67 -17.76
C ASP A 84 12.44 27.16 -18.66
N ILE A 85 11.27 26.51 -18.59
CA ILE A 85 10.08 26.91 -19.36
C ILE A 85 9.50 28.22 -18.82
N ILE A 86 9.53 28.48 -17.51
CA ILE A 86 9.11 29.77 -16.93
C ILE A 86 10.01 30.89 -17.47
N LEU A 87 11.33 30.72 -17.43
CA LEU A 87 12.28 31.72 -17.95
C LEU A 87 12.05 31.95 -19.46
N SER A 88 11.84 30.89 -20.23
CA SER A 88 11.51 30.98 -21.66
C SER A 88 10.18 31.72 -21.90
N GLY A 89 9.18 31.50 -21.05
CA GLY A 89 7.89 32.18 -21.15
C GLY A 89 7.95 33.66 -20.75
N LEU A 90 8.78 34.00 -19.76
CA LEU A 90 9.02 35.39 -19.33
C LEU A 90 9.82 36.19 -20.37
N GLN A 91 10.60 35.53 -21.24
CA GLN A 91 11.20 36.20 -22.40
C GLN A 91 10.15 36.64 -23.44
N LEU A 92 9.02 35.92 -23.53
CA LEU A 92 7.91 36.28 -24.42
C LEU A 92 6.98 37.33 -23.80
N ASP A 93 6.67 37.16 -22.52
CA ASP A 93 5.87 38.12 -21.74
C ASP A 93 6.52 38.39 -20.39
N PRO A 94 7.38 39.42 -20.32
CA PRO A 94 8.06 39.80 -19.09
C PRO A 94 7.10 40.21 -17.97
N PHE A 95 5.85 40.57 -18.30
CA PHE A 95 4.83 41.08 -17.37
C PHE A 95 3.83 40.02 -16.90
N SER A 96 4.07 38.74 -17.25
CA SER A 96 3.19 37.65 -16.80
C SER A 96 3.27 37.43 -15.28
N ASP A 97 2.28 37.92 -14.55
CA ASP A 97 2.18 37.74 -13.10
C ASP A 97 2.12 36.26 -12.71
N ILE A 98 1.49 35.42 -13.53
CA ILE A 98 1.37 33.97 -13.28
C ILE A 98 2.75 33.30 -13.34
N LEU A 99 3.56 33.59 -14.38
CA LEU A 99 4.88 32.99 -14.51
C LEU A 99 5.87 33.51 -13.45
N ARG A 100 5.81 34.81 -13.12
CA ARG A 100 6.59 35.38 -12.02
C ARG A 100 6.21 34.78 -10.67
N ALA A 101 4.92 34.61 -10.40
CA ALA A 101 4.44 33.97 -9.17
C ALA A 101 4.89 32.50 -9.09
N SER A 102 4.83 31.76 -10.20
CA SER A 102 5.35 30.39 -10.28
C SER A 102 6.86 30.32 -10.06
N LEU A 103 7.64 31.27 -10.62
CA LEU A 103 9.08 31.37 -10.38
C LEU A 103 9.38 31.64 -8.90
N GLN A 104 8.73 32.64 -8.32
CA GLN A 104 8.87 32.97 -6.90
C GLN A 104 8.43 31.81 -6.01
N SER A 105 7.40 31.05 -6.37
CA SER A 105 6.98 29.88 -5.61
C SER A 105 8.02 28.74 -5.67
N LEU A 106 8.72 28.58 -6.79
CA LEU A 106 9.83 27.63 -6.91
C LEU A 106 11.04 28.10 -6.10
N GLU A 107 11.35 29.40 -6.13
CA GLU A 107 12.48 30.02 -5.41
C GLU A 107 12.24 30.14 -3.89
N ARG A 108 10.98 30.25 -3.44
CA ARG A 108 10.59 30.30 -2.02
C ARG A 108 10.47 28.93 -1.36
N MET A 109 10.57 27.83 -2.11
CA MET A 109 10.64 26.51 -1.49
C MET A 109 11.86 26.47 -0.57
N PRO A 110 11.69 26.03 0.70
CA PRO A 110 12.72 26.21 1.71
C PRO A 110 14.02 25.53 1.31
N SER A 111 15.14 26.20 1.61
CA SER A 111 16.50 25.67 1.57
C SER A 111 16.69 24.42 2.45
N SER A 112 15.65 23.85 3.07
CA SER A 112 15.69 22.48 3.58
C SER A 112 15.79 21.41 2.48
N LEU A 113 15.53 21.79 1.21
CA LEU A 113 15.87 21.01 0.01
C LEU A 113 17.23 21.41 -0.59
N MET A 114 17.94 22.36 0.03
CA MET A 114 19.25 22.94 -0.34
C MET A 114 19.97 23.37 0.96
N ARG A 115 20.33 22.43 1.83
CA ARG A 115 20.83 22.78 3.18
C ARG A 115 22.34 22.59 3.29
N THR A 116 23.05 23.71 3.33
CA THR A 116 24.28 23.89 4.11
C THR A 116 24.06 23.32 5.51
N ARG A 117 24.84 22.28 5.88
CA ARG A 117 24.95 21.80 7.26
C ARG A 117 26.19 22.41 7.88
N GLY A 118 25.97 23.23 8.91
CA GLY A 118 26.94 23.38 9.98
C GLY A 118 27.00 22.06 10.74
N HIS A 119 28.04 21.28 10.47
CA HIS A 119 28.64 20.32 11.38
C HIS A 119 30.14 20.42 11.10
N GLU A 120 30.96 20.69 12.11
CA GLU A 120 32.42 20.78 12.00
C GLU A 120 33.01 19.39 11.68
N GLY A 121 32.86 18.97 10.42
CA GLY A 121 33.46 17.81 9.78
C GLY A 121 33.90 18.20 8.37
N PRO A 122 34.77 17.40 7.73
CA PRO A 122 35.32 17.74 6.41
C PRO A 122 34.21 18.00 5.38
N GLU A 123 34.37 19.03 4.57
CA GLU A 123 33.43 19.45 3.51
C GLU A 123 33.05 18.24 2.62
N ARG A 124 31.81 17.80 2.74
CA ARG A 124 31.24 16.75 1.90
C ARG A 124 30.70 17.40 0.61
N THR A 125 31.13 16.90 -0.54
CA THR A 125 30.47 17.20 -1.82
C THR A 125 29.20 16.34 -1.96
N ASP A 126 28.15 16.90 -2.56
CA ASP A 126 26.83 16.26 -2.74
C ASP A 126 26.87 15.04 -3.70
N ASP A 127 28.07 14.60 -4.14
CA ASP A 127 28.32 13.56 -5.13
C ASP A 127 27.77 12.17 -4.72
N PHE A 128 27.53 11.97 -3.43
CA PHE A 128 26.99 10.72 -2.87
C PHE A 128 25.54 10.84 -2.38
N ASP A 129 24.87 11.95 -2.67
CA ASP A 129 23.47 12.13 -2.32
C ASP A 129 22.51 11.55 -3.35
N CYS A 130 21.42 10.97 -2.84
CA CYS A 130 20.33 10.55 -3.67
C CYS A 130 19.50 11.76 -4.08
N THR A 131 19.34 11.99 -5.38
CA THR A 131 18.55 13.12 -5.93
C THR A 131 17.05 13.06 -5.64
N LEU A 132 16.55 11.96 -5.08
CA LEU A 132 15.14 11.78 -4.71
C LEU A 132 14.86 12.16 -3.25
N CYS A 133 15.70 11.70 -2.32
CA CYS A 133 15.53 11.99 -0.89
C CYS A 133 16.48 13.07 -0.37
N LEU A 134 17.45 13.50 -1.19
CA LEU A 134 18.47 14.50 -0.88
C LEU A 134 19.29 14.16 0.37
N LYS A 135 19.49 12.86 0.61
CA LYS A 135 20.32 12.30 1.68
C LYS A 135 21.35 11.36 1.08
N LEU A 136 22.35 10.99 1.90
CA LEU A 136 23.34 9.99 1.53
C LEU A 136 22.68 8.74 0.96
N LEU A 137 23.20 8.29 -0.18
CA LEU A 137 22.79 7.07 -0.85
C LEU A 137 22.88 5.87 0.12
N TYR A 138 21.73 5.23 0.34
CA TYR A 138 21.62 4.00 1.12
C TYR A 138 21.18 2.87 0.20
N GLU A 139 21.93 1.76 0.22
CA GLU A 139 21.80 0.66 -0.76
C GLU A 139 21.68 1.19 -2.20
N PRO A 140 22.71 1.90 -2.71
CA PRO A 140 22.64 2.58 -3.99
C PRO A 140 22.40 1.59 -5.14
N ILE A 141 21.51 1.96 -6.05
CA ILE A 141 21.31 1.28 -7.32
C ILE A 141 21.72 2.21 -8.45
N THR A 142 22.60 1.73 -9.31
CA THR A 142 22.98 2.44 -10.54
C THR A 142 22.17 1.89 -11.71
N THR A 143 21.35 2.75 -12.29
CA THR A 143 20.50 2.43 -13.44
C THR A 143 21.34 2.24 -14.71
N PRO A 144 20.85 1.53 -15.75
CA PRO A 144 21.54 1.41 -17.05
C PRO A 144 21.88 2.73 -17.73
N CYS A 145 21.18 3.82 -17.40
CA CYS A 145 21.48 5.16 -17.89
C CYS A 145 22.54 5.92 -17.08
N GLY A 146 23.21 5.25 -16.11
CA GLY A 146 24.33 5.79 -15.34
C GLY A 146 23.95 6.54 -14.06
N HIS A 147 22.66 6.78 -13.80
CA HIS A 147 22.20 7.51 -12.62
C HIS A 147 22.03 6.60 -11.40
N SER A 148 22.42 7.09 -10.22
CA SER A 148 22.37 6.34 -8.96
C SER A 148 21.34 6.90 -7.98
N PHE A 149 20.61 6.01 -7.31
CA PHE A 149 19.56 6.35 -6.34
C PHE A 149 19.57 5.37 -5.17
N CYS A 150 18.98 5.72 -4.02
CA CYS A 150 18.67 4.72 -2.99
C CYS A 150 17.73 3.67 -3.61
N ARG A 151 17.95 2.38 -3.30
CA ARG A 151 17.09 1.27 -3.75
C ARG A 151 15.60 1.56 -3.54
N SER A 152 15.24 1.92 -2.31
CA SER A 152 13.86 2.22 -1.93
C SER A 152 13.26 3.41 -2.69
N CYS A 153 14.04 4.48 -2.89
CA CYS A 153 13.59 5.70 -3.56
C CYS A 153 13.32 5.48 -5.06
N LEU A 154 14.20 4.73 -5.74
CA LEU A 154 14.02 4.40 -7.16
C LEU A 154 12.75 3.57 -7.36
N PHE A 155 12.58 2.50 -6.59
CA PHE A 155 11.40 1.65 -6.71
C PHE A 155 10.11 2.37 -6.32
N GLN A 156 10.18 3.33 -5.40
CA GLN A 156 9.02 4.17 -5.06
C GLN A 156 8.61 5.09 -6.19
N THR A 157 9.56 5.60 -6.96
CA THR A 157 9.25 6.42 -8.14
C THR A 157 8.76 5.54 -9.31
N MET A 158 9.28 4.31 -9.40
CA MET A 158 8.88 3.35 -10.44
C MET A 158 7.43 2.87 -10.33
N ASP A 159 6.80 2.97 -9.16
CA ASP A 159 5.34 2.74 -8.99
C ASP A 159 4.49 3.65 -9.88
N ARG A 160 5.05 4.77 -10.35
CA ARG A 160 4.35 5.73 -11.21
C ARG A 160 4.83 5.67 -12.66
N SER A 161 6.10 5.36 -12.88
CA SER A 161 6.72 5.42 -14.19
C SER A 161 8.00 4.59 -14.22
N ASN A 162 8.13 3.69 -15.20
CA ASN A 162 9.35 2.91 -15.44
C ASN A 162 10.49 3.72 -16.09
N LYS A 163 10.55 5.04 -15.87
CA LYS A 163 11.56 5.94 -16.42
C LYS A 163 12.52 6.39 -15.32
N CYS A 164 13.77 6.62 -15.69
CA CYS A 164 14.74 7.23 -14.80
C CYS A 164 14.23 8.58 -14.29
N PRO A 165 14.19 8.83 -12.98
CA PRO A 165 13.72 10.11 -12.43
C PRO A 165 14.55 11.33 -12.90
N LEU A 166 15.83 11.11 -13.23
CA LEU A 166 16.74 12.17 -13.68
C LEU A 166 16.66 12.41 -15.20
N CYS A 167 17.02 11.41 -16.00
CA CYS A 167 17.12 11.58 -17.47
C CYS A 167 15.93 11.05 -18.27
N ARG A 168 14.94 10.44 -17.61
CA ARG A 168 13.73 9.87 -18.21
C ARG A 168 13.93 8.70 -19.17
N THR A 169 15.15 8.15 -19.28
CA THR A 169 15.40 6.89 -20.00
C THR A 169 14.51 5.78 -19.44
N VAL A 170 13.84 5.03 -20.31
CA VAL A 170 13.03 3.88 -19.91
C VAL A 170 13.96 2.81 -19.31
N LEU A 171 13.63 2.37 -18.09
CA LEU A 171 14.39 1.40 -17.33
C LEU A 171 13.68 0.05 -17.37
N PHE A 172 14.33 -0.95 -17.96
CA PHE A 172 13.87 -2.34 -17.92
C PHE A 172 14.45 -3.06 -16.71
N ILE A 173 14.17 -2.53 -15.52
CA ILE A 173 14.68 -3.04 -14.24
C ILE A 173 13.54 -3.39 -13.29
N SER A 174 13.80 -4.34 -12.40
CA SER A 174 12.88 -4.80 -11.37
C SER A 174 13.66 -4.99 -10.06
N PRO A 175 12.98 -5.13 -8.90
CA PRO A 175 13.65 -5.47 -7.65
C PRO A 175 14.52 -6.73 -7.70
N ARG A 176 14.22 -7.66 -8.62
CA ARG A 176 14.98 -8.89 -8.83
C ARG A 176 16.17 -8.72 -9.78
N THR A 177 16.06 -7.83 -10.76
CA THR A 177 17.09 -7.62 -11.80
C THR A 177 18.02 -6.46 -11.50
N CYS A 178 17.67 -5.59 -10.55
CA CYS A 178 18.49 -4.45 -10.15
C CYS A 178 19.15 -4.73 -8.79
N ALA A 179 20.45 -5.02 -8.85
CA ALA A 179 21.29 -5.24 -7.68
C ALA A 179 21.84 -3.92 -7.13
N ILE A 180 22.19 -3.94 -5.85
CA ILE A 180 22.91 -2.85 -5.19
C ILE A 180 24.28 -2.71 -5.86
N SER A 181 24.68 -1.48 -6.16
CA SER A 181 26.00 -1.14 -6.67
C SER A 181 27.04 -1.35 -5.56
N VAL A 182 27.63 -2.54 -5.52
CA VAL A 182 28.56 -2.96 -4.46
C VAL A 182 29.73 -1.97 -4.32
N THR A 183 30.32 -1.56 -5.44
CA THR A 183 31.45 -0.61 -5.44
C THR A 183 31.05 0.73 -4.83
N LEU A 184 29.94 1.32 -5.29
CA LEU A 184 29.47 2.61 -4.79
C LEU A 184 29.09 2.52 -3.31
N ASN A 185 28.42 1.44 -2.92
CA ASN A 185 28.05 1.16 -1.53
C ASN A 185 29.30 1.06 -0.62
N ASN A 186 30.34 0.35 -1.06
CA ASN A 186 31.58 0.21 -0.28
C ASN A 186 32.34 1.54 -0.15
N ILE A 187 32.38 2.35 -1.21
CA ILE A 187 32.97 3.69 -1.17
C ILE A 187 32.24 4.56 -0.14
N ILE A 188 30.90 4.56 -0.18
CA ILE A 188 30.06 5.31 0.74
C ILE A 188 30.28 4.86 2.19
N GLN A 189 30.22 3.55 2.46
CA GLN A 189 30.40 3.02 3.82
C GLN A 189 31.79 3.31 4.40
N LYS A 190 32.82 3.29 3.55
CA LYS A 190 34.19 3.58 3.98
C LYS A 190 34.40 5.07 4.28
N ASN A 191 33.81 5.95 3.47
CA ASN A 191 34.03 7.40 3.57
C ASN A 191 33.05 8.10 4.53
N PHE A 192 31.82 7.57 4.69
CA PHE A 192 30.74 8.17 5.49
C PHE A 192 30.07 7.12 6.41
N PRO A 193 30.82 6.44 7.29
CA PRO A 193 30.30 5.31 8.08
C PRO A 193 29.17 5.70 9.04
N GLU A 194 29.28 6.85 9.71
CA GLU A 194 28.29 7.34 10.68
C GLU A 194 26.98 7.74 9.99
N GLU A 195 27.07 8.53 8.92
CA GLU A 195 25.91 8.92 8.12
C GLU A 195 25.23 7.70 7.48
N TYR A 196 26.01 6.73 6.98
CA TYR A 196 25.43 5.50 6.42
C TYR A 196 24.71 4.67 7.51
N ALA A 197 25.25 4.63 8.73
CA ALA A 197 24.59 3.98 9.87
C ALA A 197 23.29 4.70 10.27
N GLU A 198 23.25 6.04 10.22
CA GLU A 198 22.02 6.82 10.41
C GLU A 198 20.98 6.45 9.34
N ARG A 199 21.38 6.42 8.06
CA ARG A 199 20.49 6.04 6.95
C ARG A 199 19.97 4.61 7.08
N LYS A 200 20.80 3.69 7.58
CA LYS A 200 20.38 2.33 7.91
C LYS A 200 19.32 2.32 9.01
N SER A 201 19.56 3.04 10.11
CA SER A 201 18.60 3.14 11.23
C SER A 201 17.26 3.74 10.77
N GLU A 202 17.30 4.80 9.96
CA GLU A 202 16.09 5.39 9.36
C GLU A 202 15.34 4.36 8.51
N HIS A 203 16.04 3.59 7.67
CA HIS A 203 15.42 2.55 6.85
C HIS A 203 14.83 1.40 7.69
N ASP A 204 15.60 0.89 8.65
CA ASP A 204 15.19 -0.18 9.55
C ASP A 204 13.90 0.19 10.31
N SER A 205 13.77 1.46 10.73
CA SER A 205 12.56 1.96 11.40
C SER A 205 11.28 1.94 10.53
N LEU A 206 11.43 1.92 9.20
CA LEU A 206 10.32 1.89 8.24
C LEU A 206 9.89 0.48 7.83
N ILE A 207 10.72 -0.53 8.09
CA ILE A 207 10.46 -1.94 7.76
C ILE A 207 10.23 -2.81 9.00
N ASN A 208 10.78 -2.40 10.15
CA ASN A 208 10.68 -3.10 11.42
C ASN A 208 9.97 -2.22 12.46
N PHE A 209 8.64 -2.30 12.47
CA PHE A 209 7.80 -1.48 13.36
C PHE A 209 7.83 -1.92 14.84
N GLY A 210 8.50 -3.04 15.15
CA GLY A 210 8.44 -3.68 16.46
C GLY A 210 7.26 -4.67 16.57
N ASN A 211 7.00 -5.14 17.80
CA ASN A 211 6.03 -6.22 18.03
C ASN A 211 4.57 -5.75 18.13
N ASP A 212 4.36 -4.50 18.53
CA ASP A 212 3.04 -3.96 18.87
C ASP A 212 2.59 -2.87 17.90
N LEU A 213 3.35 -2.65 16.82
CA LEU A 213 2.97 -1.74 15.75
C LEU A 213 2.71 -2.52 14.47
N ILE A 214 1.59 -2.22 13.81
CA ILE A 214 1.21 -2.92 12.59
C ILE A 214 0.62 -1.94 11.55
N PRO A 215 1.03 -2.04 10.28
CA PRO A 215 0.38 -1.31 9.19
C PRO A 215 -1.00 -1.91 8.92
N LEU A 216 -1.99 -1.05 8.62
CA LEU A 216 -3.38 -1.44 8.43
C LEU A 216 -3.82 -1.33 6.97
N PHE A 217 -4.32 -2.44 6.44
CA PHE A 217 -5.11 -2.49 5.22
C PHE A 217 -6.60 -2.40 5.57
N VAL A 218 -7.25 -1.33 5.12
CA VAL A 218 -8.62 -0.98 5.51
C VAL A 218 -9.59 -1.42 4.42
N MET A 219 -10.34 -2.50 4.64
CA MET A 219 -11.27 -3.02 3.62
C MET A 219 -12.43 -3.80 4.21
N ASP A 220 -12.16 -4.93 4.88
CA ASP A 220 -13.19 -5.84 5.41
C ASP A 220 -12.71 -6.52 6.70
N VAL A 221 -13.63 -7.14 7.43
CA VAL A 221 -13.33 -7.97 8.60
C VAL A 221 -12.85 -9.34 8.14
N VAL A 222 -11.64 -9.68 8.56
CA VAL A 222 -11.01 -10.99 8.38
C VAL A 222 -10.94 -11.68 9.73
N ILE A 223 -11.20 -12.98 9.75
CA ILE A 223 -11.04 -13.83 10.94
C ILE A 223 -9.84 -14.76 10.73
N PRO A 224 -9.16 -15.21 11.80
CA PRO A 224 -8.06 -16.16 11.68
C PRO A 224 -8.42 -17.44 10.90
N CYS A 225 -7.40 -18.11 10.36
CA CYS A 225 -7.50 -19.36 9.59
C CYS A 225 -8.17 -19.26 8.21
N GLN A 226 -8.16 -18.07 7.59
CA GLN A 226 -8.53 -17.85 6.20
C GLN A 226 -7.29 -17.71 5.30
N ARG A 227 -7.40 -18.21 4.06
CA ARG A 227 -6.48 -17.93 2.97
C ARG A 227 -7.22 -17.37 1.77
N PHE A 228 -6.74 -16.28 1.20
CA PHE A 228 -7.37 -15.65 0.04
C PHE A 228 -6.41 -14.72 -0.72
N PRO A 229 -6.66 -14.51 -2.02
CA PRO A 229 -5.89 -13.57 -2.81
C PRO A 229 -6.29 -12.12 -2.54
N LEU A 230 -5.33 -11.20 -2.58
CA LEU A 230 -5.57 -9.75 -2.49
C LEU A 230 -4.82 -9.01 -3.59
N HIS A 231 -5.54 -8.18 -4.33
CA HIS A 231 -4.97 -7.36 -5.40
C HIS A 231 -4.73 -5.92 -4.90
N ILE A 232 -3.47 -5.52 -4.87
CA ILE A 232 -3.01 -4.22 -4.37
C ILE A 232 -2.72 -3.31 -5.56
N PHE A 233 -3.60 -2.34 -5.77
CA PHE A 233 -3.47 -1.35 -6.84
C PHE A 233 -3.24 0.07 -6.33
N GLU A 234 -3.66 0.41 -5.12
CA GLU A 234 -3.50 1.76 -4.59
C GLU A 234 -2.03 2.08 -4.26
N PRO A 235 -1.49 3.25 -4.69
CA PRO A 235 -0.11 3.65 -4.44
C PRO A 235 0.34 3.55 -2.97
N ARG A 236 -0.51 3.95 -2.02
CA ARG A 236 -0.21 3.88 -0.58
C ARG A 236 0.03 2.45 -0.10
N TYR A 237 -0.79 1.50 -0.57
CA TYR A 237 -0.66 0.10 -0.19
C TYR A 237 0.45 -0.60 -0.96
N ARG A 238 0.80 -0.14 -2.16
CA ARG A 238 2.01 -0.60 -2.88
C ARG A 238 3.28 -0.28 -2.09
N LEU A 239 3.38 0.92 -1.53
CA LEU A 239 4.48 1.29 -0.62
C LEU A 239 4.47 0.42 0.65
N MET A 240 3.31 0.28 1.29
CA MET A 240 3.14 -0.57 2.48
C MET A 240 3.61 -2.01 2.23
N VAL A 241 3.17 -2.63 1.13
CA VAL A 241 3.54 -4.00 0.74
C VAL A 241 5.05 -4.14 0.54
N ARG A 242 5.70 -3.18 -0.13
CA ARG A 242 7.17 -3.23 -0.30
C ARG A 242 7.90 -3.22 1.04
N ARG A 243 7.50 -2.35 1.96
CA ARG A 243 8.10 -2.26 3.31
C ARG A 243 7.92 -3.56 4.11
N ILE A 244 6.70 -4.10 4.15
CA ILE A 244 6.48 -5.35 4.91
C ILE A 244 7.13 -6.57 4.24
N MET A 245 7.26 -6.59 2.91
CA MET A 245 7.97 -7.67 2.21
C MET A 245 9.48 -7.66 2.47
N GLU A 246 10.07 -6.49 2.73
CA GLU A 246 11.44 -6.34 3.21
C GLU A 246 11.57 -6.67 4.71
N GLY A 247 10.51 -6.43 5.49
CA GLY A 247 10.40 -6.77 6.91
C GLY A 247 9.76 -8.15 7.18
N ASN A 248 8.73 -8.17 8.01
CA ASN A 248 8.13 -9.39 8.59
C ASN A 248 6.91 -9.96 7.82
N ARG A 249 6.58 -9.38 6.65
CA ARG A 249 5.45 -9.76 5.78
C ARG A 249 4.07 -9.68 6.41
N ARG A 250 3.93 -8.95 7.51
CA ARG A 250 2.68 -8.87 8.29
C ARG A 250 2.00 -7.52 8.14
N MET A 251 0.68 -7.54 8.08
CA MET A 251 -0.17 -6.36 8.15
C MET A 251 -1.48 -6.69 8.87
N GLY A 252 -2.20 -5.67 9.32
CA GLY A 252 -3.51 -5.82 9.94
C GLY A 252 -4.63 -5.58 8.92
N MET A 253 -5.62 -6.45 8.89
CA MET A 253 -6.85 -6.23 8.13
C MET A 253 -7.97 -5.78 9.06
N VAL A 254 -8.54 -4.61 8.75
CA VAL A 254 -9.54 -3.95 9.57
C VAL A 254 -10.65 -3.39 8.67
N ILE A 255 -11.88 -3.38 9.20
CA ILE A 255 -13.00 -2.69 8.57
C ILE A 255 -13.17 -1.30 9.18
N ARG A 256 -13.76 -0.37 8.42
CA ARG A 256 -14.34 0.83 9.01
C ARG A 256 -15.73 0.52 9.54
N ASP A 257 -16.02 1.01 10.73
CA ASP A 257 -17.37 1.07 11.24
C ASP A 257 -18.13 2.16 10.48
N PRO A 258 -19.14 1.80 9.66
CA PRO A 258 -19.89 2.76 8.88
C PRO A 258 -20.74 3.71 9.74
N ALA A 259 -21.02 3.38 11.00
CA ALA A 259 -21.83 4.20 11.88
C ALA A 259 -21.02 5.34 12.54
N THR A 260 -19.78 5.07 12.93
CA THR A 260 -18.91 6.03 13.61
C THR A 260 -17.88 6.68 12.68
N ASP A 261 -17.77 6.17 11.46
CA ASP A 261 -16.73 6.50 10.48
C ASP A 261 -15.28 6.24 10.96
N SER A 262 -15.14 5.49 12.07
CA SER A 262 -13.86 5.08 12.64
C SER A 262 -13.50 3.68 12.18
N ILE A 263 -12.23 3.29 12.33
CA ILE A 263 -11.86 1.87 12.21
C ILE A 263 -12.49 1.06 13.35
N ALA A 264 -12.72 -0.23 13.09
CA ALA A 264 -13.12 -1.17 14.13
C ALA A 264 -12.02 -1.34 15.19
N ASP A 265 -12.45 -1.59 16.42
CA ASP A 265 -11.62 -1.77 17.60
C ASP A 265 -10.89 -3.13 17.65
N PHE A 266 -11.32 -4.11 16.84
CA PHE A 266 -10.65 -5.40 16.63
C PHE A 266 -10.33 -5.62 15.16
N ALA A 267 -9.22 -6.30 14.91
CA ALA A 267 -8.72 -6.62 13.58
C ALA A 267 -7.94 -7.95 13.60
N CYS A 268 -7.55 -8.41 12.42
CA CYS A 268 -6.76 -9.64 12.27
C CYS A 268 -5.41 -9.32 11.63
N GLU A 269 -4.34 -9.83 12.22
CA GLU A 269 -3.03 -9.91 11.59
C GLU A 269 -3.12 -10.92 10.45
N VAL A 270 -2.55 -10.54 9.33
CA VAL A 270 -2.41 -11.39 8.17
C VAL A 270 -0.96 -11.38 7.69
N GLU A 271 -0.50 -12.51 7.19
CA GLU A 271 0.83 -12.72 6.65
C GLU A 271 0.75 -12.95 5.14
N ILE A 272 1.64 -12.31 4.39
CA ILE A 272 1.75 -12.52 2.94
C ILE A 272 2.56 -13.80 2.70
N THR A 273 1.88 -14.83 2.17
CA THR A 273 2.50 -16.13 1.86
C THR A 273 3.09 -16.15 0.46
N GLU A 274 2.45 -15.48 -0.51
CA GLU A 274 2.96 -15.31 -1.87
C GLU A 274 2.77 -13.87 -2.36
N CYS A 275 3.71 -13.38 -3.17
CA CYS A 275 3.69 -12.01 -3.67
C CYS A 275 4.16 -11.97 -5.13
N GLU A 276 3.24 -11.66 -6.03
CA GLU A 276 3.46 -11.49 -7.46
C GLU A 276 3.41 -9.99 -7.84
N PRO A 277 4.56 -9.35 -8.07
CA PRO A 277 4.59 -7.99 -8.59
C PRO A 277 4.24 -7.94 -10.08
N LEU A 278 3.40 -6.98 -10.47
CA LEU A 278 2.98 -6.74 -11.84
C LEU A 278 3.84 -5.62 -12.50
N PRO A 279 3.93 -5.58 -13.85
CA PRO A 279 4.76 -4.59 -14.56
C PRO A 279 4.41 -3.12 -14.31
N ASP A 280 3.19 -2.82 -13.86
CA ASP A 280 2.70 -1.48 -13.51
C ASP A 280 2.87 -1.15 -12.01
N GLY A 281 3.61 -2.00 -11.28
CA GLY A 281 3.88 -1.85 -9.85
C GLY A 281 2.76 -2.35 -8.94
N ARG A 282 1.65 -2.88 -9.47
CA ARG A 282 0.62 -3.53 -8.66
C ARG A 282 1.11 -4.87 -8.10
N PHE A 283 0.42 -5.40 -7.09
CA PHE A 283 0.73 -6.72 -6.54
C PHE A 283 -0.52 -7.61 -6.52
N VAL A 284 -0.34 -8.88 -6.85
CA VAL A 284 -1.26 -9.95 -6.47
C VAL A 284 -0.61 -10.71 -5.32
N LEU A 285 -1.31 -10.78 -4.18
CA LEU A 285 -0.83 -11.43 -2.97
C LEU A 285 -1.68 -12.66 -2.68
N GLU A 286 -1.08 -13.72 -2.14
CA GLU A 286 -1.79 -14.70 -1.31
C GLU A 286 -1.55 -14.38 0.16
N ILE A 287 -2.62 -14.38 0.93
CA ILE A 287 -2.63 -13.93 2.32
C ILE A 287 -3.19 -15.04 3.20
N GLU A 288 -2.54 -15.27 4.35
CA GLU A 288 -3.07 -16.10 5.43
C GLU A 288 -3.35 -15.25 6.67
N SER A 289 -4.57 -15.33 7.21
CA SER A 289 -4.92 -14.64 8.45
C SER A 289 -4.50 -15.46 9.68
N CYS A 290 -3.77 -14.84 10.61
CA CYS A 290 -3.06 -15.55 11.67
C CYS A 290 -3.73 -15.42 13.04
N ARG A 291 -3.77 -14.21 13.60
CA ARG A 291 -4.25 -13.95 14.96
C ARG A 291 -4.89 -12.58 15.05
N ARG A 292 -5.74 -12.39 16.04
CA ARG A 292 -6.46 -11.13 16.26
C ARG A 292 -5.73 -10.20 17.22
N PHE A 293 -6.02 -8.92 17.09
CA PHE A 293 -5.52 -7.89 17.99
C PHE A 293 -6.59 -6.81 18.21
N ARG A 294 -6.46 -6.10 19.33
CA ARG A 294 -7.24 -4.91 19.65
C ARG A 294 -6.43 -3.67 19.27
N ILE A 295 -7.07 -2.70 18.63
CA ILE A 295 -6.43 -1.44 18.26
C ILE A 295 -6.46 -0.49 19.45
N ARG A 296 -5.29 0.03 19.84
CA ARG A 296 -5.15 1.00 20.93
C ARG A 296 -5.22 2.43 20.42
N ARG A 297 -4.45 2.74 19.37
CA ARG A 297 -4.49 4.02 18.66
C ARG A 297 -3.99 3.86 17.23
N THR A 298 -4.30 4.84 16.39
CA THR A 298 -3.83 4.87 15.00
C THR A 298 -3.37 6.24 14.56
N TRP A 299 -2.50 6.27 13.55
CA TRP A 299 -2.02 7.49 12.89
C TRP A 299 -1.81 7.21 11.40
N ASP A 300 -1.70 8.27 10.61
CA ASP A 300 -1.31 8.19 9.19
C ASP A 300 0.22 8.21 9.08
N GLN A 301 0.77 7.31 8.27
CA GLN A 301 2.18 7.27 7.94
C GLN A 301 2.32 6.99 6.44
N ASP A 302 2.89 7.94 5.71
CA ASP A 302 3.12 7.84 4.27
C ASP A 302 1.86 7.46 3.47
N GLY A 303 0.69 7.90 3.93
CA GLY A 303 -0.60 7.72 3.27
C GLY A 303 -1.35 6.44 3.60
N TYR A 304 -0.78 5.53 4.41
CA TYR A 304 -1.49 4.39 4.97
C TYR A 304 -1.56 4.47 6.49
N ARG A 305 -2.51 3.75 7.10
CA ARG A 305 -2.75 3.81 8.53
C ARG A 305 -1.81 2.85 9.26
N MET A 306 -1.21 3.33 10.34
CA MET A 306 -0.49 2.50 11.32
C MET A 306 -1.32 2.39 12.60
N ALA A 307 -1.13 1.29 13.32
CA ALA A 307 -1.76 1.06 14.60
C ALA A 307 -0.76 0.59 15.66
N GLU A 308 -0.96 1.08 16.87
CA GLU A 308 -0.47 0.43 18.08
C GLU A 308 -1.54 -0.55 18.54
N VAL A 309 -1.14 -1.79 18.83
CA VAL A 309 -2.04 -2.90 19.03
C VAL A 309 -1.75 -3.67 20.32
N GLU A 310 -2.78 -4.33 20.80
CA GLU A 310 -2.68 -5.29 21.90
C GLU A 310 -3.10 -6.66 21.38
N TRP A 311 -2.23 -7.65 21.56
CA TRP A 311 -2.49 -9.03 21.15
C TRP A 311 -3.55 -9.68 22.05
N VAL A 312 -4.58 -10.27 21.44
CA VAL A 312 -5.72 -10.82 22.18
C VAL A 312 -5.61 -12.34 22.26
N GLN A 313 -5.55 -12.85 23.49
CA GLN A 313 -5.61 -14.29 23.78
C GLN A 313 -6.98 -14.67 24.37
N ASP A 314 -7.44 -15.89 24.06
CA ASP A 314 -8.61 -16.47 24.72
C ASP A 314 -8.39 -16.64 26.23
N ILE A 315 -9.50 -16.71 26.97
CA ILE A 315 -9.50 -17.00 28.40
C ILE A 315 -9.23 -18.51 28.56
N PRO A 316 -8.18 -18.93 29.29
CA PRO A 316 -7.90 -20.35 29.47
C PRO A 316 -8.99 -21.03 30.32
N PRO A 317 -9.21 -22.34 30.16
CA PRO A 317 -10.12 -23.11 31.02
C PRO A 317 -9.74 -22.99 32.50
N ARG A 318 -10.75 -22.87 33.38
CA ARG A 318 -10.53 -22.62 34.82
C ARG A 318 -9.93 -23.82 35.54
N ASP A 319 -10.37 -25.02 35.16
CA ASP A 319 -9.94 -26.27 35.77
C ASP A 319 -9.82 -27.40 34.73
N ALA A 320 -9.46 -28.60 35.20
CA ALA A 320 -9.32 -29.78 34.35
C ALA A 320 -10.65 -30.21 33.70
N ARG A 321 -11.77 -30.01 34.40
CA ARG A 321 -13.11 -30.39 33.91
C ARG A 321 -13.54 -29.48 32.76
N ASP A 322 -13.33 -28.17 32.90
CA ASP A 322 -13.58 -27.20 31.83
C ASP A 322 -12.72 -27.49 30.60
N ARG A 323 -11.47 -27.90 30.80
CA ARG A 323 -10.56 -28.31 29.72
C ARG A 323 -11.07 -29.55 28.99
N GLU A 324 -11.49 -30.58 29.73
CA GLU A 324 -12.08 -31.80 29.16
C GLU A 324 -13.38 -31.50 28.40
N ASN A 325 -14.26 -30.68 28.98
CA ASN A 325 -15.50 -30.25 28.33
C ASN A 325 -15.23 -29.49 27.02
N LEU A 326 -14.29 -28.55 27.03
CA LEU A 326 -13.88 -27.82 25.82
C LEU A 326 -13.30 -28.77 24.77
N GLN A 327 -12.46 -29.72 25.18
CA GLN A 327 -11.87 -30.70 24.26
C GLN A 327 -12.95 -31.60 23.64
N GLN A 328 -13.92 -32.06 24.44
CA GLN A 328 -15.03 -32.87 23.96
C GLN A 328 -15.94 -32.07 23.01
N LEU A 329 -16.26 -30.81 23.34
CA LEU A 329 -17.00 -29.91 22.47
C LEU A 329 -16.28 -29.70 21.13
N THR A 330 -14.96 -29.50 21.18
CA THR A 330 -14.10 -29.32 19.99
C THR A 330 -14.12 -30.57 19.11
N ASN A 331 -13.96 -31.76 19.68
CA ASN A 331 -13.99 -33.02 18.95
C ASN A 331 -15.35 -33.27 18.28
N ASN A 332 -16.45 -33.01 19.01
CA ASN A 332 -17.81 -33.15 18.50
C ASN A 332 -18.07 -32.16 17.36
N ALA A 333 -17.65 -30.90 17.52
CA ALA A 333 -17.76 -29.88 16.50
C ALA A 333 -16.94 -30.22 15.25
N ALA A 334 -15.73 -30.76 15.41
CA ALA A 334 -14.89 -31.20 14.30
C ALA A 334 -15.50 -32.36 13.52
N ALA A 335 -16.09 -33.34 14.21
CA ALA A 335 -16.81 -34.43 13.57
C ALA A 335 -18.01 -33.92 12.75
N TYR A 336 -18.79 -33.01 13.32
CA TYR A 336 -19.92 -32.38 12.61
C TYR A 336 -19.45 -31.56 11.39
N ALA A 337 -18.40 -30.75 11.54
CA ALA A 337 -17.85 -29.94 10.46
C ALA A 337 -17.32 -30.80 9.30
N ARG A 338 -16.62 -31.91 9.59
CA ARG A 338 -16.17 -32.87 8.57
C ARG A 338 -17.34 -33.51 7.81
N SER A 339 -18.37 -33.95 8.53
CA SER A 339 -19.58 -34.50 7.91
C SER A 339 -20.27 -33.46 7.01
N TRP A 340 -20.40 -32.22 7.49
CA TRP A 340 -20.96 -31.13 6.71
C TRP A 340 -20.13 -30.84 5.45
N LEU A 341 -18.80 -30.80 5.55
CA LEU A 341 -17.89 -30.59 4.43
C LEU A 341 -18.06 -31.67 3.36
N SER A 342 -18.12 -32.95 3.74
CA SER A 342 -18.36 -34.06 2.80
C SER A 342 -19.68 -33.85 2.05
N SER A 343 -20.77 -33.63 2.77
CA SER A 343 -22.09 -33.41 2.17
C SER A 343 -22.14 -32.16 1.28
N ALA A 344 -21.47 -31.08 1.69
CA ALA A 344 -21.42 -29.84 0.91
C ALA A 344 -20.65 -30.00 -0.40
N LYS A 345 -19.56 -30.79 -0.39
CA LYS A 345 -18.77 -31.11 -1.59
C LYS A 345 -19.52 -32.01 -2.57
N GLU A 346 -20.26 -32.98 -2.05
CA GLU A 346 -21.09 -33.88 -2.86
C GLU A 346 -22.29 -33.16 -3.47
N ALA A 347 -22.88 -32.21 -2.76
CA ALA A 347 -24.05 -31.47 -3.21
C ALA A 347 -23.73 -30.36 -4.24
N THR A 348 -22.54 -29.78 -4.21
CA THR A 348 -22.19 -28.66 -5.11
C THR A 348 -21.79 -29.13 -6.50
N ARG A 349 -22.43 -28.56 -7.53
CA ARG A 349 -22.00 -28.71 -8.94
C ARG A 349 -21.09 -27.57 -9.40
N ASP A 350 -20.96 -26.51 -8.61
CA ASP A 350 -20.06 -25.41 -8.90
C ASP A 350 -18.61 -25.78 -8.55
N ARG A 351 -17.76 -25.85 -9.58
CA ARG A 351 -16.33 -26.14 -9.46
C ARG A 351 -15.60 -25.12 -8.58
N ARG A 352 -15.96 -23.84 -8.61
CA ARG A 352 -15.31 -22.80 -7.79
C ARG A 352 -15.64 -23.00 -6.32
N ARG A 353 -16.91 -23.30 -6.02
CA ARG A 353 -17.35 -23.63 -4.65
C ARG A 353 -16.68 -24.90 -4.13
N LEU A 354 -16.56 -25.95 -4.96
CA LEU A 354 -15.85 -27.17 -4.60
C LEU A 354 -14.38 -26.89 -4.26
N GLU A 355 -13.69 -26.11 -5.10
CA GLU A 355 -12.30 -25.72 -4.87
C GLU A 355 -12.14 -24.92 -3.58
N ALA A 356 -13.05 -23.99 -3.29
CA ALA A 356 -13.05 -23.24 -2.03
C ALA A 356 -13.24 -24.15 -0.81
N LEU A 357 -14.17 -25.11 -0.86
CA LEU A 357 -14.38 -26.07 0.23
C LEU A 357 -13.16 -26.96 0.46
N CYS A 358 -12.50 -27.41 -0.61
CA CYS A 358 -11.24 -28.16 -0.51
C CYS A 358 -10.13 -27.32 0.12
N LYS A 359 -9.99 -26.04 -0.27
CA LYS A 359 -9.01 -25.12 0.32
C LYS A 359 -9.24 -24.92 1.83
N VAL A 360 -10.49 -24.75 2.26
CA VAL A 360 -10.81 -24.58 3.68
C VAL A 360 -10.57 -25.87 4.47
N GLU A 361 -10.88 -27.05 3.91
CA GLU A 361 -10.64 -28.33 4.59
C GLU A 361 -9.15 -28.59 4.83
N VAL A 362 -8.26 -28.23 3.89
CA VAL A 362 -6.80 -28.35 4.07
C VAL A 362 -6.31 -27.50 5.25
N MET A 363 -7.01 -26.41 5.58
CA MET A 363 -6.69 -25.53 6.70
C MET A 363 -7.23 -26.02 8.06
N LEU A 364 -7.90 -27.18 8.11
CA LEU A 364 -8.46 -27.75 9.34
C LEU A 364 -7.37 -27.91 10.41
N PRO A 365 -7.47 -27.19 11.55
CA PRO A 365 -6.51 -27.30 12.63
C PRO A 365 -6.63 -28.62 13.37
N ASN A 366 -5.57 -28.99 14.09
CA ASN A 366 -5.62 -30.06 15.07
C ASN A 366 -6.64 -29.70 16.18
N THR A 367 -7.46 -30.67 16.60
CA THR A 367 -8.44 -30.46 17.69
C THR A 367 -7.79 -30.25 19.06
N GLN A 368 -6.48 -30.48 19.20
CA GLN A 368 -5.70 -30.12 20.39
C GLN A 368 -5.50 -28.60 20.57
N ASP A 369 -5.84 -27.80 19.56
CA ASP A 369 -5.88 -26.34 19.64
C ASP A 369 -7.33 -25.84 19.45
N PRO A 370 -8.15 -25.83 20.51
CA PRO A 370 -9.54 -25.38 20.44
C PRO A 370 -9.70 -23.94 19.98
N GLU A 371 -8.78 -23.03 20.35
CA GLU A 371 -8.82 -21.62 19.96
C GLU A 371 -8.72 -21.50 18.44
N ARG A 372 -7.69 -22.09 17.84
CA ARG A 372 -7.50 -22.08 16.40
C ARG A 372 -8.63 -22.81 15.66
N PHE A 373 -9.06 -23.96 16.19
CA PHE A 373 -10.20 -24.70 15.62
C PHE A 373 -11.48 -23.86 15.58
N SER A 374 -11.78 -23.12 16.65
CA SER A 374 -13.00 -22.31 16.73
C SER A 374 -13.04 -21.18 15.69
N PHE A 375 -11.89 -20.59 15.34
CA PHE A 375 -11.81 -19.61 14.25
C PHE A 375 -11.96 -20.28 12.90
N TRP A 376 -11.26 -21.40 12.66
CA TRP A 376 -11.44 -22.17 11.43
C TRP A 376 -12.90 -22.57 11.21
N LEU A 377 -13.60 -23.04 12.25
CA LEU A 377 -15.01 -23.41 12.18
C LEU A 377 -15.89 -22.24 11.71
N ALA A 378 -15.58 -21.02 12.16
CA ALA A 378 -16.30 -19.83 11.73
C ALA A 378 -16.07 -19.48 10.25
N THR A 379 -14.95 -19.91 9.65
CA THR A 379 -14.65 -19.67 8.22
C THR A 379 -15.52 -20.51 7.28
N LEU A 380 -16.15 -21.59 7.76
CA LEU A 380 -17.01 -22.46 6.95
C LEU A 380 -18.30 -21.78 6.49
N THR A 381 -18.67 -20.65 7.10
CA THR A 381 -19.88 -19.90 6.77
C THR A 381 -19.54 -18.46 6.38
N ASN A 382 -20.17 -17.96 5.32
CA ASN A 382 -19.95 -16.58 4.89
C ASN A 382 -20.83 -15.61 5.69
N ARG A 383 -20.28 -15.05 6.77
CA ARG A 383 -20.99 -14.14 7.66
C ARG A 383 -20.88 -12.67 7.25
N ARG A 384 -21.79 -11.83 7.71
CA ARG A 384 -21.72 -10.38 7.48
C ARG A 384 -20.62 -9.77 8.37
N PRO A 385 -20.02 -8.64 7.98
CA PRO A 385 -18.92 -8.03 8.75
C PRO A 385 -19.19 -7.81 10.26
N PRO A 386 -20.39 -7.37 10.69
CA PRO A 386 -20.67 -7.20 12.13
C PRO A 386 -20.58 -8.52 12.92
N GLU A 387 -21.05 -9.62 12.35
CA GLU A 387 -21.01 -10.96 12.97
C GLU A 387 -19.57 -11.49 13.03
N ARG A 388 -18.76 -11.25 11.99
CA ARG A 388 -17.33 -11.59 12.00
C ARG A 388 -16.58 -10.80 13.07
N LEU A 389 -16.89 -9.51 13.20
CA LEU A 389 -16.27 -8.65 14.21
C LEU A 389 -16.65 -9.08 15.63
N GLU A 390 -17.88 -9.53 15.83
CA GLU A 390 -18.31 -10.13 17.08
C GLU A 390 -17.52 -11.42 17.40
N LEU A 391 -17.32 -12.30 16.42
CA LEU A 391 -16.49 -13.51 16.59
C LEU A 391 -15.04 -13.18 16.98
N LEU A 392 -14.47 -12.09 16.44
CA LEU A 392 -13.15 -11.60 16.86
C LEU A 392 -13.13 -11.12 18.33
N ARG A 393 -14.23 -10.58 18.84
CA ARG A 393 -14.34 -10.07 20.22
C ARG A 393 -14.49 -11.17 21.27
N ILE A 394 -15.09 -12.31 20.92
CA ILE A 394 -15.36 -13.40 21.87
C ILE A 394 -14.04 -14.03 22.35
N ARG A 395 -13.73 -13.92 23.64
CA ARG A 395 -12.54 -14.53 24.27
C ARG A 395 -12.81 -15.90 24.91
N ASP A 396 -14.06 -16.33 24.96
CA ASP A 396 -14.42 -17.68 25.40
C ASP A 396 -14.49 -18.60 24.18
N THR A 397 -13.52 -19.52 24.09
CA THR A 397 -13.42 -20.47 22.98
C THR A 397 -14.66 -21.36 22.85
N SER A 398 -15.24 -21.79 23.97
CA SER A 398 -16.44 -22.64 23.97
C SER A 398 -17.62 -21.90 23.38
N GLU A 399 -17.80 -20.63 23.75
CA GLU A 399 -18.83 -19.77 23.18
C GLU A 399 -18.64 -19.57 21.68
N ARG A 400 -17.39 -19.31 21.24
CA ARG A 400 -17.08 -19.15 19.82
C ARG A 400 -17.40 -20.42 19.01
N ILE A 401 -17.09 -21.62 19.55
CA ILE A 401 -17.46 -22.90 18.92
C ILE A 401 -18.98 -23.04 18.83
N ARG A 402 -19.73 -22.75 19.91
CA ARG A 402 -21.19 -22.85 19.91
C ARG A 402 -21.83 -21.93 18.85
N ARG A 403 -21.35 -20.70 18.73
CA ARG A 403 -21.82 -19.77 17.69
C ARG A 403 -21.47 -20.25 16.29
N GLY A 404 -20.24 -20.73 16.07
CA GLY A 404 -19.83 -21.33 14.80
C GLY A 404 -20.74 -22.49 14.39
N LEU A 405 -21.12 -23.37 15.32
CA LEU A 405 -22.06 -24.46 15.07
C LEU A 405 -23.48 -23.97 14.75
N ILE A 406 -23.96 -22.92 15.40
CA ILE A 406 -25.27 -22.32 15.09
C ILE A 406 -25.27 -21.82 13.64
N TYR A 407 -24.23 -21.09 13.23
CA TYR A 407 -24.09 -20.60 11.86
C TYR A 407 -24.02 -21.75 10.86
N LEU A 408 -23.20 -22.77 11.13
CA LEU A 408 -23.04 -23.91 10.24
C LEU A 408 -24.34 -24.71 10.07
N ARG A 409 -25.12 -24.89 11.14
CA ARG A 409 -26.44 -25.54 11.08
C ARG A 409 -27.43 -24.73 10.25
N THR A 410 -27.40 -23.41 10.37
CA THR A 410 -28.28 -22.51 9.61
C THR A 410 -27.95 -22.60 8.11
N GLU A 411 -26.67 -22.62 7.76
CA GLU A 411 -26.19 -22.80 6.38
C GLU A 411 -26.62 -24.16 5.81
N ALA A 412 -26.52 -25.22 6.61
CA ALA A 412 -26.94 -26.58 6.22
C ALA A 412 -28.45 -26.67 5.96
N GLN A 413 -29.28 -25.95 6.71
CA GLN A 413 -30.73 -25.87 6.50
C GLN A 413 -31.05 -25.07 5.23
N GLY A 414 -30.35 -23.96 4.98
CA GLY A 414 -30.52 -23.16 3.76
C GLY A 414 -30.20 -23.96 2.49
N CYS A 415 -29.17 -24.82 2.51
CA CYS A 415 -28.81 -25.68 1.39
C CYS A 415 -29.78 -26.85 1.12
N ARG A 416 -30.70 -27.17 2.05
CA ARG A 416 -31.72 -28.22 1.86
C ARG A 416 -33.04 -27.70 1.25
N VAL A 417 -33.23 -26.38 1.23
CA VAL A 417 -34.47 -25.72 0.79
C VAL A 417 -34.33 -25.13 -0.63
N GLN A 418 -33.10 -25.07 -1.16
CA GLN A 418 -32.80 -24.79 -2.57
C GLN A 418 -32.54 -26.10 -3.31
#